data_AF-A0A1J6KBY7-F1
#
_entry.id   AF-A0A1J6KBY7-F1
#
_cell.length_a   1.000
_cell.length_b   1.000
_cell.length_c   1.000
_cell.angle_alpha   90.00
_cell.angle_beta   90.00
_cell.angle_gamma   90.00
#
_symmetry.space_group_name_H-M   'P 1'
#
loop_
_entity.id
_entity.type
_entity.pdbx_description
1 polymer ?
#
loop_
_entity_poly.entity_id
_entity_poly.type
_entity_poly.pdbx_seq_one_letter_code
_entity_poly.pdbx_strand_id
1 'polypeptide(L)'
;MEESIRTFMNFLKADKKNRCQVLVAALFRKNKRGSADPTLLLLLKKVNKKKKSRVKDLRRSGKCSLGKRRLKEEEEMEILMGLIDLKVVSRVLRMSELNDEQLHWCEDKMSKIRVSDAKLYRDSSPLFFPAHTS
;
A
#
# COMPACT_ATOMS: atom_id res chain seq x y z
N MET A 1 -7.55 5.08 -24.83
CA MET A 1 -6.95 6.09 -23.93
C MET A 1 -7.96 6.63 -22.93
N GLU A 2 -9.12 7.12 -23.39
CA GLU A 2 -10.18 7.65 -22.51
C GLU A 2 -10.65 6.65 -21.44
N GLU A 3 -10.85 5.39 -21.81
CA GLU A 3 -11.30 4.34 -20.87
C GLU A 3 -10.29 4.05 -19.75
N SER A 4 -9.00 4.08 -20.08
CA SER A 4 -7.92 3.93 -19.10
C SER A 4 -7.90 5.11 -18.12
N ILE A 5 -8.15 6.33 -18.60
CA ILE A 5 -8.26 7.54 -17.76
C ILE A 5 -9.49 7.45 -16.87
N ARG A 6 -10.66 7.04 -17.40
CA ARG A 6 -11.88 6.83 -16.59
C ARG A 6 -11.64 5.79 -15.49
N THR A 7 -11.02 4.66 -15.83
CA THR A 7 -10.67 3.60 -14.88
C THR A 7 -9.76 4.12 -13.77
N PHE A 8 -8.71 4.87 -14.13
CA PHE A 8 -7.82 5.50 -13.16
C PHE A 8 -8.55 6.52 -12.27
N MET A 9 -9.43 7.35 -12.84
CA MET A 9 -10.23 8.31 -12.08
C MET A 9 -11.19 7.63 -11.11
N ASN A 10 -11.82 6.51 -11.51
CA ASN A 10 -12.66 5.70 -10.64
C ASN A 10 -11.85 5.12 -9.47
N PHE A 11 -10.63 4.65 -9.74
CA PHE A 11 -9.70 4.22 -8.70
C PHE A 11 -9.37 5.36 -7.72
N LEU A 12 -9.05 6.56 -8.21
CA LEU A 12 -8.77 7.72 -7.36
C LEU A 12 -9.98 8.13 -6.49
N LYS A 13 -11.19 8.16 -7.08
CA LYS A 13 -12.43 8.45 -6.35
C LYS A 13 -12.67 7.44 -5.23
N ALA A 14 -12.46 6.15 -5.51
CA ALA A 14 -12.62 5.09 -4.51
C ALA A 14 -11.59 5.17 -3.36
N ASP A 15 -10.41 5.74 -3.59
CA ASP A 15 -9.37 5.92 -2.57
C ASP A 15 -9.55 7.20 -1.72
N LYS A 16 -10.34 8.18 -2.19
CA LYS A 16 -10.61 9.46 -1.48
C LYS A 16 -11.47 9.31 -0.21
N LYS A 17 -11.92 8.09 0.16
CA LYS A 17 -12.73 7.87 1.36
C LYS A 17 -12.09 8.53 2.58
N ASN A 18 -12.78 9.52 3.13
CA ASN A 18 -12.30 10.29 4.28
C ASN A 18 -12.38 9.43 5.56
N ARG A 19 -11.63 9.81 6.61
CA ARG A 19 -11.62 9.08 7.89
C ARG A 19 -13.04 8.92 8.47
N CYS A 20 -13.90 9.93 8.33
CA CYS A 20 -15.28 9.90 8.80
C CYS A 20 -16.13 8.83 8.09
N GLN A 21 -16.02 8.69 6.76
CA GLN A 21 -16.73 7.67 5.98
C GLN A 21 -16.28 6.26 6.34
N VAL A 22 -14.99 6.08 6.68
CA VAL A 22 -14.48 4.79 7.16
C VAL A 22 -15.05 4.45 8.54
N LEU A 23 -15.17 5.44 9.43
CA LEU A 23 -15.77 5.27 10.76
C LEU A 23 -17.27 5.00 10.67
N VAL A 24 -18.00 5.78 9.86
CA VAL A 24 -19.43 5.57 9.58
C VAL A 24 -19.66 4.16 9.00
N ALA A 25 -18.90 3.76 7.98
CA ALA A 25 -18.99 2.42 7.43
C ALA A 25 -18.64 1.32 8.46
N ALA A 26 -17.75 1.59 9.42
CA ALA A 26 -17.45 0.64 10.49
C ALA A 26 -18.64 0.43 11.43
N LEU A 27 -19.41 1.48 11.73
CA LEU A 27 -20.59 1.42 12.59
C LEU A 27 -21.76 0.70 11.91
N PHE A 28 -21.91 0.85 10.59
CA PHE A 28 -23.00 0.24 9.80
C PHE A 28 -22.65 -1.14 9.21
N ARG A 29 -21.45 -1.68 9.46
CA ARG A 29 -21.06 -3.02 9.00
C ARG A 29 -21.83 -4.09 9.80
N LYS A 30 -22.99 -4.52 9.28
CA LYS A 30 -23.57 -5.82 9.63
C LYS A 30 -22.56 -6.91 9.26
N ASN A 31 -21.90 -7.49 10.28
CA ASN A 31 -21.17 -8.78 10.39
C ASN A 31 -20.76 -9.61 9.14
N LYS A 32 -20.59 -9.04 7.95
CA LYS A 32 -19.86 -9.68 6.84
C LYS A 32 -18.37 -9.51 7.13
N ARG A 33 -17.87 -10.32 8.07
CA ARG A 33 -16.42 -10.48 8.24
C ARG A 33 -15.96 -11.36 7.08
N GLY A 34 -14.93 -10.91 6.37
CA GLY A 34 -14.19 -11.82 5.49
C GLY A 34 -13.67 -13.02 6.28
N SER A 35 -13.31 -14.10 5.58
CA SER A 35 -12.74 -15.29 6.21
C SER A 35 -11.33 -15.07 6.79
N ALA A 36 -10.71 -13.95 6.44
CA ALA A 36 -9.34 -13.60 6.82
C ALA A 36 -9.10 -13.49 8.34
N ASP A 37 -7.94 -13.98 8.81
CA ASP A 37 -7.51 -13.83 10.22
C ASP A 37 -7.45 -12.35 10.66
N PRO A 38 -8.28 -11.92 11.64
CA PRO A 38 -8.30 -10.54 12.12
C PRO A 38 -6.99 -10.10 12.80
N THR A 39 -6.24 -11.03 13.41
CA THR A 39 -4.97 -10.74 14.08
C THR A 39 -3.90 -10.42 13.04
N LEU A 40 -3.76 -11.29 12.03
CA LEU A 40 -2.87 -11.06 10.90
C LEU A 40 -3.22 -9.75 10.17
N LEU A 41 -4.50 -9.48 9.90
CA LEU A 41 -4.94 -8.22 9.29
C LEU A 41 -4.47 -6.98 10.08
N LEU A 42 -4.58 -7.00 11.40
CA LEU A 42 -4.13 -5.90 12.26
C LEU A 42 -2.60 -5.74 12.23
N LEU A 43 -1.87 -6.86 12.26
CA LEU A 43 -0.42 -6.87 12.14
C LEU A 43 0.03 -6.26 10.82
N LEU A 44 -0.51 -6.72 9.69
CA LEU A 44 -0.15 -6.23 8.36
C LEU A 44 -0.48 -4.73 8.20
N LYS A 45 -1.58 -4.24 8.79
CA LYS A 45 -1.88 -2.80 8.83
C LYS A 45 -0.79 -2.00 9.55
N LYS A 46 -0.31 -2.48 10.70
CA LYS A 46 0.79 -1.85 11.46
C LYS A 46 2.10 -1.88 10.68
N VAL A 47 2.45 -3.03 10.10
CA VAL A 47 3.67 -3.21 9.28
C VAL A 47 3.65 -2.28 8.08
N ASN A 48 2.53 -2.23 7.34
CA ASN A 48 2.37 -1.35 6.18
C ASN A 48 2.54 0.13 6.55
N LYS A 49 1.93 0.56 7.68
CA LYS A 49 2.08 1.94 8.19
C LYS A 49 3.55 2.26 8.51
N LYS A 50 4.26 1.33 9.18
CA LYS A 50 5.68 1.50 9.54
C LYS A 50 6.57 1.57 8.31
N LYS A 51 6.42 0.64 7.35
CA LYS A 51 7.18 0.66 6.08
C LYS A 51 6.93 1.93 5.29
N LYS A 52 5.68 2.37 5.19
CA LYS A 52 5.32 3.63 4.51
C LYS A 52 5.97 4.86 5.12
N SER A 53 6.09 4.92 6.46
CA SER A 53 6.83 6.00 7.12
C SER A 53 8.29 5.98 6.70
N ARG A 54 8.96 4.82 6.83
CA ARG A 54 10.37 4.65 6.47
C ARG A 54 10.68 5.06 5.04
N VAL A 55 9.86 4.64 4.07
CA VAL A 55 10.06 5.01 2.65
C VAL A 55 9.85 6.51 2.42
N LYS A 56 8.89 7.14 3.10
CA LYS A 56 8.70 8.60 3.03
C LYS A 56 9.88 9.38 3.60
N ASP A 57 10.52 8.85 4.64
CA ASP A 57 11.66 9.50 5.28
C ASP A 57 12.88 9.51 4.34
N LEU A 58 13.07 8.47 3.51
CA LEU A 58 14.07 8.48 2.43
C LEU A 58 13.85 9.64 1.46
N ARG A 59 12.60 9.83 1.00
CA ARG A 59 12.23 10.91 0.07
C ARG A 59 12.47 12.30 0.66
N ARG A 60 12.16 12.48 1.95
CA ARG A 60 12.36 13.76 2.67
C ARG A 60 13.84 14.06 2.86
N SER A 61 14.61 13.05 3.27
CA SER A 61 16.05 13.18 3.44
C SER A 61 16.78 13.48 2.13
N GLY A 62 16.27 13.09 0.98
CA GLY A 62 16.88 13.44 -0.32
C GLY A 62 16.58 14.87 -0.79
N LYS A 63 15.49 15.49 -0.30
CA LYS A 63 15.00 16.80 -0.77
C LYS A 63 15.38 17.99 0.12
N CYS A 64 15.54 17.77 1.43
CA CYS A 64 15.65 18.86 2.40
C CYS A 64 16.98 18.94 3.17
N SER A 65 17.98 18.09 2.88
CA SER A 65 19.24 18.11 3.64
C SER A 65 20.35 18.84 2.90
N LEU A 66 20.77 19.98 3.46
CA LEU A 66 22.11 20.54 3.23
C LEU A 66 23.14 19.46 3.60
N GLY A 67 23.92 18.98 2.62
CA GLY A 67 25.01 18.03 2.84
C GLY A 67 24.76 16.57 2.43
N LYS A 68 23.57 16.18 1.95
CA LYS A 68 23.40 14.87 1.26
C LYS A 68 23.27 15.05 -0.25
N ARG A 69 23.73 14.03 -0.97
CA ARG A 69 23.59 13.93 -2.43
C ARG A 69 22.11 13.98 -2.81
N ARG A 70 21.75 14.81 -3.79
CA ARG A 70 20.42 14.76 -4.43
C ARG A 70 20.18 13.35 -4.97
N LEU A 71 18.97 12.82 -4.74
CA LEU A 71 18.59 11.52 -5.29
C LEU A 71 18.66 11.57 -6.81
N LYS A 72 19.12 10.47 -7.41
CA LYS A 72 19.00 10.29 -8.87
C LYS A 72 17.52 10.11 -9.23
N GLU A 73 17.14 10.48 -10.45
CA GLU A 73 15.77 10.29 -10.96
C GLU A 73 15.28 8.84 -10.80
N GLU A 74 16.16 7.88 -11.08
CA GLU A 74 15.91 6.45 -10.88
C GLU A 74 15.61 6.10 -9.40
N GLU A 75 16.33 6.69 -8.45
CA GLU A 75 16.09 6.47 -7.02
C GLU A 75 14.77 7.12 -6.57
N GLU A 76 14.44 8.29 -7.11
CA GLU A 76 13.13 8.92 -6.86
C GLU A 76 11.99 8.07 -7.42
N MET A 77 12.18 7.47 -8.60
CA MET A 77 11.22 6.57 -9.23
C MET A 77 11.03 5.31 -8.38
N GLU A 78 12.10 4.65 -7.93
CA GLU A 78 11.99 3.48 -7.06
C GLU A 78 11.28 3.79 -5.74
N ILE A 79 11.57 4.95 -5.14
CA ILE A 79 10.84 5.44 -3.95
C ILE A 79 9.36 5.63 -4.24
N LEU A 80 9.01 6.24 -5.39
CA LEU A 80 7.62 6.42 -5.79
C LEU A 80 6.93 5.06 -5.99
N MET A 81 7.56 4.12 -6.68
CA MET A 81 7.04 2.77 -6.93
C MET A 81 6.84 2.00 -5.62
N GLY A 82 7.79 2.07 -4.69
CA GLY A 82 7.63 1.49 -3.34
C GLY A 82 6.48 2.11 -2.55
N LEU A 83 6.27 3.43 -2.67
CA LEU A 83 5.11 4.10 -2.04
C LEU A 83 3.78 3.67 -2.68
N ILE A 84 3.77 3.42 -3.99
CA ILE A 84 2.60 2.92 -4.72
C ILE A 84 2.27 1.50 -4.26
N ASP A 85 3.24 0.59 -4.20
CA ASP A 85 3.02 -0.78 -3.72
C ASP A 85 2.42 -0.80 -2.29
N LEU A 86 2.99 -0.01 -1.37
CA LEU A 86 2.46 0.13 0.00
C LEU A 86 1.08 0.78 0.05
N LYS A 87 0.75 1.62 -0.93
CA LYS A 87 -0.58 2.24 -1.06
C LYS A 87 -1.61 1.22 -1.55
N VAL A 88 -1.24 0.37 -2.51
CA VAL A 88 -2.08 -0.74 -2.98
C VAL A 88 -2.36 -1.71 -1.83
N VAL A 89 -1.34 -2.18 -1.11
CA VAL A 89 -1.52 -3.02 0.08
C VAL A 89 -2.44 -2.34 1.10
N SER A 90 -2.24 -1.05 1.36
CA SER A 90 -3.11 -0.29 2.26
C SER A 90 -4.58 -0.30 1.83
N ARG A 91 -4.87 -0.34 0.53
CA ARG A 91 -6.23 -0.37 -0.02
C ARG A 91 -6.84 -1.76 0.10
N VAL A 92 -6.07 -2.82 -0.14
CA VAL A 92 -6.49 -4.21 0.04
C VAL A 92 -6.87 -4.46 1.49
N LEU A 93 -6.02 -4.07 2.45
CA LEU A 93 -6.29 -4.18 3.90
C LEU A 93 -7.50 -3.35 4.39
N ARG A 94 -8.12 -2.52 3.54
CA ARG A 94 -9.36 -1.77 3.82
C ARG A 94 -10.60 -2.35 3.13
N MET A 95 -10.46 -3.44 2.37
CA MET A 95 -11.61 -4.14 1.78
C MET A 95 -12.56 -4.65 2.88
N SER A 96 -13.85 -4.70 2.57
CA SER A 96 -14.88 -5.22 3.49
C SER A 96 -14.83 -6.74 3.57
N GLU A 97 -14.53 -7.39 2.45
CA GLU A 97 -14.40 -8.83 2.31
C GLU A 97 -12.96 -9.10 1.88
N LEU A 98 -12.26 -9.88 2.68
CA LEU A 98 -10.86 -10.24 2.50
C LEU A 98 -10.70 -11.72 2.88
N ASN A 99 -9.96 -12.49 2.10
CA ASN A 99 -9.60 -13.87 2.41
C ASN A 99 -8.11 -13.99 2.79
N ASP A 100 -7.68 -15.17 3.23
CA ASP A 100 -6.30 -15.40 3.67
C ASP A 100 -5.29 -15.32 2.52
N GLU A 101 -5.65 -15.76 1.31
CA GLU A 101 -4.80 -15.64 0.13
C GLU A 101 -4.46 -14.17 -0.18
N GLN A 102 -5.44 -13.27 -0.05
CA GLN A 102 -5.25 -11.82 -0.20
C GLN A 102 -4.42 -11.22 0.95
N LEU A 103 -4.47 -11.79 2.16
CA LEU A 103 -3.58 -11.39 3.26
C LEU A 103 -2.13 -11.82 3.00
N HIS A 104 -1.90 -13.06 2.54
CA HIS A 104 -0.58 -13.52 2.16
C HIS A 104 -0.01 -12.71 1.00
N TRP A 105 -0.84 -12.38 0.00
CA TRP A 105 -0.44 -11.46 -1.05
C TRP A 105 0.03 -10.11 -0.49
N CYS A 106 -0.66 -9.55 0.52
CA CYS A 106 -0.24 -8.30 1.16
C CYS A 106 1.13 -8.45 1.85
N GLU A 107 1.37 -9.57 2.52
CA GLU A 107 2.62 -9.90 3.17
C GLU A 107 3.77 -9.99 2.15
N ASP A 108 3.60 -10.79 1.10
CA ASP A 108 4.56 -10.97 0.02
C ASP A 108 4.85 -9.65 -0.71
N LYS A 109 3.80 -8.89 -1.02
CA LYS A 109 3.95 -7.59 -1.69
C LYS A 109 4.76 -6.63 -0.82
N MET A 110 4.58 -6.66 0.50
CA MET A 110 5.39 -5.86 1.41
C MET A 110 6.80 -6.42 1.58
N SER A 111 7.02 -7.73 1.56
CA SER A 111 8.34 -8.37 1.79
C SER A 111 9.36 -7.96 0.72
N LYS A 112 8.87 -7.69 -0.50
CA LYS A 112 9.60 -7.12 -1.65
C LYS A 112 10.07 -5.67 -1.48
N ILE A 113 9.73 -5.01 -0.37
CA ILE A 113 10.11 -3.63 -0.08
C ILE A 113 10.94 -3.60 1.20
N ARG A 114 12.24 -3.35 1.05
CA ARG A 114 13.20 -3.30 2.16
C ARG A 114 13.89 -1.95 2.20
N VAL A 115 14.16 -1.45 3.39
CA VAL A 115 14.92 -0.23 3.61
C VAL A 115 16.10 -0.59 4.50
N SER A 116 17.31 -0.45 3.97
CA SER A 116 18.59 -0.65 4.67
C SER A 116 19.52 0.50 4.31
N ASP A 117 20.36 0.96 5.23
CA ASP A 117 21.42 1.94 4.97
C ASP A 117 20.94 3.20 4.25
N ALA A 118 19.76 3.70 4.64
CA ALA A 118 19.08 4.84 4.00
C ALA A 118 18.82 4.67 2.49
N LYS A 119 18.79 3.44 1.99
CA LYS A 119 18.46 3.07 0.61
C LYS A 119 17.23 2.16 0.57
N LEU A 120 16.46 2.29 -0.52
CA LEU A 120 15.34 1.41 -0.82
C LEU A 120 15.82 0.25 -1.70
N TYR A 121 15.42 -0.96 -1.33
CA TYR A 121 15.56 -2.16 -2.13
C TYR A 121 14.16 -2.68 -2.45
N ARG A 122 13.79 -2.59 -3.72
CA ARG A 122 12.49 -3.02 -4.23
C ARG A 122 12.69 -4.13 -5.25
N ASP A 123 11.96 -5.22 -5.09
CA ASP A 123 11.82 -6.21 -6.15
C ASP A 123 10.70 -5.77 -7.12
N SER A 124 11.07 -5.56 -8.39
CA SER A 124 10.18 -5.11 -9.46
C SER A 124 9.34 -6.22 -10.08
N SER A 125 9.59 -7.50 -9.74
CA SER A 125 8.81 -8.61 -10.27
C SER A 125 7.32 -8.45 -9.92
N PRO A 126 6.43 -8.52 -10.92
CA PRO A 126 5.00 -8.36 -10.70
C PRO A 126 4.49 -9.45 -9.75
N LEU A 127 3.57 -9.04 -8.87
CA LEU A 127 2.85 -9.94 -7.97
C LEU A 127 1.37 -9.72 -8.26
N PHE A 128 0.76 -10.65 -9.00
CA PHE A 128 -0.64 -10.54 -9.40
C PHE A 128 -1.55 -10.71 -8.19
N PHE A 129 -2.59 -9.88 -8.11
CA PHE A 129 -3.55 -9.95 -7.02
C PHE A 129 -4.45 -11.19 -7.17
N PRO A 130 -4.63 -12.02 -6.14
CA PRO A 130 -5.52 -13.17 -6.21
C PRO A 130 -6.97 -12.69 -6.31
N ALA A 131 -7.60 -12.97 -7.45
CA ALA A 131 -9.02 -12.74 -7.65
C ALA A 131 -9.83 -13.74 -6.82
N HIS A 132 -11.01 -13.33 -6.34
CA HIS A 132 -11.93 -14.27 -5.72
C HIS A 132 -12.28 -15.36 -6.73
N THR A 133 -11.93 -16.61 -6.46
CA THR A 133 -12.53 -17.77 -7.14
C THR A 133 -13.98 -17.85 -6.65
N SER A 134 -14.92 -17.52 -7.53
CA SER A 134 -16.36 -17.72 -7.32
C SER A 134 -16.71 -19.18 -7.09
#